data_AF-A0A975R3G0-F1
#
_entry.id   AF-A0A975R3G0-F1
#
_cell.length_a   1.000
_cell.length_b   1.000
_cell.length_c   1.000
_cell.angle_alpha   90.00
_cell.angle_beta   90.00
_cell.angle_gamma   90.00
#
_symmetry.space_group_name_H-M   'P 1'
#
loop_
_entity.id
_entity.type
_entity.pdbx_description
1 polymer ?
#
loop_
_entity_poly.entity_id
_entity_poly.type
_entity_poly.pdbx_seq_one_letter_code
_entity_poly.pdbx_strand_id
1 'polypeptide(L)'
;MVEYIYLKPDEQMPEMADEDAWLVVEASDDDRFFGSGYGFKASGEGVFYASLPKSDLSLESALDAAKQWAAKYQVPRIWVQATPD
;
A
#
# COMPACT_ATOMS: atom_id res chain seq x y z
N MET A 1 -8.20 0.55 12.77
CA MET A 1 -8.92 0.54 11.49
C MET A 1 -8.02 1.27 10.51
N VAL A 2 -7.71 0.67 9.36
CA VAL A 2 -6.84 1.28 8.35
C VAL A 2 -7.73 2.17 7.45
N GLU A 3 -7.29 3.40 7.21
CA GLU A 3 -7.97 4.36 6.34
C GLU A 3 -7.50 4.17 4.89
N TYR A 4 -8.44 4.20 3.94
CA TYR A 4 -8.13 4.19 2.50
C TYR A 4 -8.25 5.59 1.94
N ILE A 5 -7.17 6.09 1.33
CA ILE A 5 -7.13 7.39 0.67
C ILE A 5 -7.02 7.14 -0.83
N TYR A 6 -8.11 7.38 -1.56
CA TYR A 6 -8.13 7.24 -3.01
C TYR A 6 -7.54 8.49 -3.67
N LEU A 7 -6.48 8.28 -4.43
CA LEU A 7 -5.80 9.30 -5.20
C LEU A 7 -6.54 9.52 -6.52
N LYS A 8 -6.54 10.76 -7.01
CA LYS A 8 -6.95 11.08 -8.38
C LYS A 8 -5.92 10.53 -9.39
N PRO A 9 -6.29 10.41 -10.67
CA PRO A 9 -5.29 10.22 -11.73
C PRO A 9 -4.19 11.27 -11.63
N ASP A 10 -2.93 10.88 -11.84
CA ASP A 10 -1.72 11.71 -11.70
C ASP A 10 -1.45 12.27 -10.29
N GLU A 11 -2.27 11.95 -9.28
CA GLU A 11 -2.03 12.34 -7.90
C GLU A 11 -1.13 11.31 -7.22
N GLN A 12 -0.02 11.78 -6.67
CA GLN A 12 0.91 10.93 -5.91
C GLN A 12 0.59 10.96 -4.42
N MET A 13 0.95 9.88 -3.70
CA MET A 13 0.95 9.97 -2.25
C MET A 13 1.91 11.08 -1.79
N PRO A 14 1.62 11.77 -0.67
CA PRO A 14 2.54 12.75 -0.12
C PRO A 14 3.91 12.12 0.17
N GLU A 15 4.97 12.93 0.07
CA GLU A 15 6.28 12.52 0.57
C GLU A 15 6.18 12.25 2.07
N MET A 16 6.60 11.06 2.47
CA MET A 16 6.61 10.61 3.86
C MET A 16 8.03 10.73 4.39
N ALA A 17 8.19 11.08 5.67
CA ALA A 17 9.52 11.04 6.27
C ALA A 17 10.05 9.59 6.28
N ASP A 18 11.37 9.41 6.26
CA ASP A 18 12.00 8.08 6.33
C ASP A 18 11.56 7.28 7.58
N GLU A 19 11.15 8.00 8.63
CA GLU A 19 10.68 7.47 9.91
C GLU A 19 9.17 7.16 9.91
N ASP A 20 8.44 7.56 8.87
CA ASP A 20 7.01 7.33 8.76
C ASP A 20 6.70 6.03 8.01
N ALA A 21 5.75 5.26 8.54
CA ALA A 21 5.23 4.09 7.87
C ALA A 21 4.25 4.50 6.76
N TRP A 22 4.34 3.84 5.61
CA TRP A 22 3.50 4.11 4.45
C TRP A 22 3.17 2.84 3.67
N LEU A 23 2.06 2.87 2.93
CA LEU A 23 1.67 1.77 2.04
C LEU A 23 0.80 2.31 0.91
N VAL A 24 1.18 2.02 -0.33
CA VAL A 24 0.40 2.32 -1.53
C VAL A 24 -0.06 1.05 -2.22
N VAL A 25 -1.26 1.09 -2.78
CA VAL A 25 -1.76 0.12 -3.75
C VAL A 25 -2.04 0.85 -5.06
N GLU A 26 -1.38 0.45 -6.13
CA GLU A 26 -1.41 1.11 -7.43
C GLU A 26 -1.91 0.17 -8.53
N ALA A 27 -2.76 0.68 -9.41
CA ALA A 27 -3.13 0.01 -10.65
C ALA A 27 -1.98 0.07 -11.65
N SER A 28 -1.86 -0.95 -12.48
CA SER A 28 -0.88 -1.02 -13.56
C SER A 28 -1.57 -1.20 -14.91
N ASP A 29 -0.85 -0.87 -15.98
CA ASP A 29 -1.33 -0.93 -17.37
C ASP A 29 -1.76 -2.34 -17.83
N ASP A 30 -1.39 -3.38 -17.10
CA ASP A 30 -1.73 -4.77 -17.40
C ASP A 30 -2.93 -5.29 -16.60
N ASP A 31 -3.82 -4.38 -16.17
CA ASP A 31 -5.03 -4.64 -15.38
C ASP A 31 -4.77 -5.30 -14.01
N ARG A 32 -3.53 -5.19 -13.49
CA ARG A 32 -3.15 -5.66 -12.16
C ARG A 32 -3.04 -4.52 -11.15
N PHE A 33 -3.01 -4.90 -9.88
CA PHE A 33 -2.81 -4.00 -8.76
C PHE A 33 -1.60 -4.41 -7.94
N PHE A 34 -0.67 -3.51 -7.70
CA PHE A 34 0.53 -3.79 -6.90
C PHE A 34 0.47 -3.06 -5.59
N GLY A 35 0.96 -3.70 -4.54
CA GLY A 35 1.09 -3.11 -3.22
C GLY A 35 2.55 -2.96 -2.85
N SER A 36 2.94 -1.76 -2.44
CA SER A 36 4.28 -1.51 -1.89
C SER A 36 4.16 -0.68 -0.61
N GLY A 37 5.12 -0.84 0.30
CA GLY A 37 5.05 -0.16 1.58
C GLY A 37 6.29 -0.32 2.43
N TYR A 38 6.33 0.49 3.48
CA TYR A 38 7.36 0.46 4.49
C TYR A 38 6.74 0.68 5.87
N GLY A 39 7.27 0.00 6.87
CA GLY A 39 6.78 0.07 8.24
C GLY A 39 7.79 -0.51 9.21
N PHE A 40 7.42 -0.55 10.49
CA PHE A 40 8.36 -0.88 11.55
C PHE A 40 7.85 -2.02 12.41
N LYS A 41 8.75 -2.91 12.82
CA LYS A 41 8.50 -3.85 13.92
C LYS A 41 8.48 -3.08 15.24
N ALA A 42 7.92 -3.70 16.28
CA ALA A 42 7.99 -3.17 17.65
C ALA A 42 9.45 -2.98 18.15
N SER A 43 10.42 -3.65 17.54
CA SER A 43 11.86 -3.46 17.82
C SER A 43 12.48 -2.22 17.16
N GLY A 44 11.74 -1.51 16.31
CA GLY A 44 12.25 -0.39 15.50
C GLY A 44 12.91 -0.80 14.18
N GLU A 45 12.96 -2.09 13.85
CA GLU A 45 13.48 -2.56 12.56
C GLU A 45 12.49 -2.27 11.43
N GLY A 46 12.98 -1.64 10.35
CA GLY A 46 12.23 -1.39 9.13
C GLY A 46 11.92 -2.65 8.34
N VAL A 47 10.71 -2.72 7.78
CA VAL A 47 10.22 -3.84 6.98
C VAL A 47 9.54 -3.31 5.73
N PHE A 48 9.93 -3.86 4.58
CA PHE A 48 9.28 -3.58 3.31
C PHE A 48 8.11 -4.52 3.04
N TYR A 49 7.06 -3.94 2.47
CA TYR A 49 5.96 -4.65 1.84
C TYR A 49 6.16 -4.64 0.33
N ALA A 50 6.01 -5.82 -0.27
CA ALA A 50 5.85 -6.00 -1.70
C ALA A 50 4.73 -7.02 -1.90
N SER A 51 3.74 -6.69 -2.73
CA SER A 51 2.64 -7.58 -3.03
C SER A 51 3.12 -8.82 -3.79
N LEU A 52 2.35 -9.90 -3.64
CA LEU A 52 2.64 -11.17 -4.30
C LEU A 52 1.78 -11.30 -5.56
N PRO A 53 2.25 -11.98 -6.62
CA PRO A 53 1.49 -12.12 -7.87
C PRO A 53 0.05 -12.61 -7.74
N LYS A 54 -0.23 -13.40 -6.69
CA LYS A 54 -1.59 -13.92 -6.39
C LYS A 54 -2.54 -12.88 -5.80
N SER A 55 -2.02 -11.83 -5.19
CA SER A 55 -2.76 -10.72 -4.61
C SER A 55 -2.99 -9.60 -5.62
N ASP A 56 -2.23 -9.60 -6.72
CA ASP A 56 -2.21 -8.51 -7.70
C ASP A 56 -3.34 -8.58 -8.74
N LEU A 57 -4.22 -9.58 -8.64
CA LEU A 57 -5.22 -9.89 -9.66
C LEU A 57 -6.46 -8.98 -9.64
N SER A 58 -6.69 -8.28 -8.53
CA SER A 58 -7.80 -7.33 -8.39
C SER A 58 -7.53 -6.34 -7.27
N LEU A 59 -8.15 -5.16 -7.35
CA LEU A 59 -8.07 -4.15 -6.31
C LEU A 59 -8.49 -4.70 -4.94
N GLU A 60 -9.55 -5.50 -4.88
CA GLU A 60 -10.02 -6.09 -3.63
C GLU A 60 -8.98 -7.02 -2.99
N SER A 61 -8.36 -7.88 -3.80
CA SER A 61 -7.32 -8.81 -3.33
C SER A 61 -6.04 -8.09 -2.88
N ALA A 62 -5.66 -7.04 -3.61
CA ALA A 62 -4.52 -6.20 -3.26
C ALA A 62 -4.78 -5.43 -1.96
N LEU A 63 -5.97 -4.84 -1.82
CA LEU A 63 -6.37 -4.12 -0.60
C LEU A 63 -6.48 -5.05 0.62
N ASP A 64 -6.99 -6.27 0.48
CA ASP A 64 -7.06 -7.21 1.60
C ASP A 64 -5.66 -7.62 2.07
N ALA A 65 -4.76 -7.95 1.14
CA ALA A 65 -3.37 -8.28 1.47
C ALA A 65 -2.64 -7.09 2.12
N ALA A 66 -2.80 -5.89 1.55
CA ALA A 66 -2.24 -4.65 2.08
C ALA A 66 -2.79 -4.33 3.47
N LYS A 67 -4.09 -4.48 3.70
CA LYS A 67 -4.76 -4.25 5.00
C LYS A 67 -4.25 -5.21 6.07
N GLN A 68 -4.07 -6.49 5.74
CA GLN A 68 -3.51 -7.47 6.68
C GLN A 68 -2.08 -7.11 7.08
N TRP A 69 -1.27 -6.67 6.12
CA TRP A 69 0.10 -6.23 6.37
C TRP A 69 0.11 -4.92 7.20
N ALA A 70 -0.68 -3.93 6.81
CA ALA A 70 -0.80 -2.64 7.50
C ALA A 70 -1.25 -2.84 8.96
N ALA A 71 -2.20 -3.73 9.21
CA ALA A 71 -2.63 -4.07 10.57
C ALA A 71 -1.49 -4.66 11.43
N LYS A 72 -0.63 -5.49 10.82
CA LYS A 72 0.51 -6.12 11.51
C LYS A 72 1.60 -5.11 11.89
N TYR A 73 1.86 -4.12 11.04
CA TYR A 73 2.92 -3.12 11.23
C TYR A 73 2.38 -1.73 11.63
N GLN A 74 1.11 -1.68 12.05
CA GLN A 74 0.42 -0.48 12.55
C GLN A 74 0.44 0.70 11.56
N VAL A 75 0.43 0.43 10.26
CA VAL A 75 0.34 1.46 9.23
C VAL A 75 -1.10 1.99 9.19
N PRO A 76 -1.33 3.29 9.45
CA PRO A 76 -2.67 3.81 9.67
C PRO A 76 -3.45 4.02 8.36
N ARG A 77 -2.74 4.19 7.25
CA ARG A 77 -3.28 4.63 5.96
C ARG A 77 -2.74 3.80 4.82
N ILE A 78 -3.60 3.56 3.84
CA ILE A 78 -3.24 2.97 2.56
C ILE A 78 -3.69 3.96 1.48
N TRP A 79 -2.74 4.43 0.69
CA TRP A 79 -3.04 5.23 -0.50
C TRP A 79 -3.41 4.29 -1.65
N VAL A 80 -4.43 4.66 -2.41
CA VAL A 80 -5.00 3.81 -3.46
C VAL A 80 -5.05 4.58 -4.76
N GLN A 81 -4.24 4.18 -5.72
CA GLN A 81 -4.29 4.64 -7.10
C GLN A 81 -5.06 3.61 -7.93
N ALA A 82 -6.35 3.87 -8.14
CA ALA A 82 -7.27 2.91 -8.76
C ALA A 82 -7.24 2.94 -10.29
N THR A 83 -6.55 3.90 -10.87
CA THR A 83 -6.33 4.07 -12.32
C THR A 83 -4.83 4.19 -12.57
N PRO A 84 -4.28 3.48 -13.56
CA PRO A 84 -2.88 3.67 -13.95
C PRO A 84 -2.66 5.11 -14.46
N ASP A 85 -1.44 5.60 -14.31
CA ASP A 85 -0.98 6.89 -14.86
C ASP A 85 -0.74 6.82 -16.37
#